data_AF-A0A8T4V120-F1
#
_entry.id   AF-A0A8T4V120-F1
#
_cell.length_a   1.000
_cell.length_b   1.000
_cell.length_c   1.000
_cell.angle_alpha   90.00
_cell.angle_beta   90.00
_cell.angle_gamma   90.00
#
_symmetry.space_group_name_H-M   'P 1'
#
loop_
_entity.id
_entity.type
_entity.pdbx_description
1 polymer ?
#
loop_
_entity_poly.entity_id
_entity_poly.type
_entity_poly.pdbx_seq_one_letter_code
_entity_poly.pdbx_strand_id
1 'polypeptide(L)'
;MLKKIDGVKQKAIFMAFLIICSVFYFGLSTIDVEAQRSPSRSLSTQQACCEKTKSGDFCVYTDKNECDRNSRSSLTTCENTNYCSVGTCIYDKEVNL
;
A
#
# COMPACT_ATOMS: atom_id res chain seq x y z
N MET A 1 -50.62 -16.41 1.44
CA MET A 1 -50.66 -16.97 2.81
C MET A 1 -49.37 -16.61 3.53
N LEU A 2 -49.42 -15.64 4.45
CA LEU A 2 -48.27 -15.28 5.28
C LEU A 2 -48.10 -16.36 6.36
N LYS A 3 -47.19 -17.29 6.12
CA LYS A 3 -46.81 -18.32 7.10
C LYS A 3 -46.24 -17.60 8.32
N LYS A 4 -46.84 -17.81 9.50
CA LYS A 4 -46.33 -17.27 10.77
C LYS A 4 -44.98 -17.94 11.05
N ILE A 5 -43.90 -17.18 10.93
CA ILE A 5 -42.54 -17.65 11.16
C ILE A 5 -42.26 -17.51 12.65
N ASP A 6 -41.93 -18.62 13.33
CA ASP A 6 -41.53 -18.61 14.74
C ASP A 6 -40.33 -17.69 14.95
N GLY A 7 -40.29 -16.95 16.07
CA GLY A 7 -39.25 -15.92 16.29
C GLY A 7 -37.81 -16.44 16.20
N VAL A 8 -37.59 -17.74 16.46
CA VAL A 8 -36.28 -18.40 16.28
C VAL A 8 -35.97 -18.65 14.79
N LYS A 9 -36.98 -19.04 14.00
CA LYS A 9 -36.85 -19.24 12.54
C LYS A 9 -36.61 -17.92 11.82
N GLN A 10 -37.24 -16.84 12.28
CA GLN A 10 -37.02 -15.50 11.73
C GLN A 10 -35.58 -15.02 11.97
N LYS A 11 -35.05 -15.25 13.16
CA LYS A 11 -33.64 -14.94 13.49
C LYS A 11 -32.65 -15.76 12.65
N ALA A 12 -32.92 -17.04 12.44
CA ALA A 12 -32.08 -17.90 11.61
C ALA A 12 -32.07 -17.45 10.14
N ILE A 13 -33.23 -17.09 9.59
CA ILE A 13 -33.34 -16.59 8.21
C ILE A 13 -32.62 -15.26 8.05
N PHE A 14 -32.75 -14.35 9.02
CA PHE A 14 -32.05 -13.07 9.01
C PHE A 14 -30.53 -13.24 9.07
N MET A 15 -30.03 -14.12 9.95
CA MET A 15 -28.60 -14.42 10.05
C MET A 15 -28.05 -15.04 8.75
N ALA A 16 -28.78 -15.99 8.15
CA ALA A 16 -28.38 -16.58 6.87
C ALA A 16 -28.33 -15.53 5.74
N PHE A 17 -29.31 -14.63 5.70
CA PHE A 17 -29.33 -13.53 4.73
C PHE A 17 -28.11 -12.61 4.87
N LEU A 18 -27.75 -12.22 6.10
CA LEU A 18 -26.59 -11.37 6.37
C LEU A 18 -25.27 -12.03 5.92
N ILE A 19 -25.11 -13.33 6.19
CA ILE A 19 -23.91 -14.07 5.79
C ILE A 19 -23.79 -14.10 4.26
N ILE A 20 -24.89 -14.42 3.57
CA ILE A 20 -24.92 -14.46 2.10
C ILE A 20 -24.58 -13.08 1.52
N CYS A 21 -25.23 -12.01 2.00
CA CYS A 21 -24.93 -10.64 1.56
C CYS A 21 -23.46 -10.26 1.77
N SER A 22 -22.85 -10.67 2.89
CA SER A 22 -21.44 -10.36 3.17
C SER A 22 -20.48 -11.03 2.17
N VAL A 23 -20.69 -12.30 1.82
CA VAL A 23 -19.86 -13.02 0.84
C VAL A 23 -19.95 -12.38 -0.55
N PHE A 24 -21.16 -11.98 -0.96
CA PHE A 24 -21.35 -11.27 -2.24
C PHE A 24 -20.75 -9.86 -2.23
N TYR A 25 -20.80 -9.15 -1.09
CA TYR A 25 -20.15 -7.85 -0.96
C TYR A 25 -18.64 -7.96 -1.11
N PHE A 26 -17.98 -8.91 -0.45
CA PHE A 26 -16.54 -9.13 -0.62
C PHE A 26 -16.17 -9.62 -2.02
N GLY A 27 -17.00 -10.47 -2.64
CA GLY A 27 -16.77 -10.96 -4.00
C GLY A 27 -16.88 -9.90 -5.09
N LEU A 28 -17.69 -8.86 -4.88
CA LEU A 28 -17.80 -7.71 -5.79
C LEU A 28 -16.86 -6.56 -5.42
N SER A 29 -16.35 -6.53 -4.18
CA SER A 29 -15.40 -5.53 -3.69
C SER A 29 -13.95 -5.86 -4.00
N THR A 30 -13.66 -6.82 -4.89
CA THR A 30 -12.36 -6.90 -5.57
C THR A 30 -12.25 -5.76 -6.59
N ILE A 31 -12.41 -4.53 -6.13
CA ILE A 31 -11.72 -3.37 -6.71
C ILE A 31 -10.25 -3.70 -6.56
N ASP A 32 -9.47 -3.51 -7.63
CA ASP A 32 -8.04 -3.75 -7.67
C ASP A 32 -7.36 -3.26 -6.38
N VAL A 33 -7.17 -4.18 -5.44
CA VAL A 33 -6.17 -3.99 -4.40
C VAL A 33 -4.87 -4.15 -5.15
N GLU A 34 -4.30 -3.02 -5.56
CA GLU A 34 -2.86 -2.86 -5.68
C GLU A 34 -2.27 -3.13 -4.29
N ALA A 35 -2.25 -4.41 -3.91
CA ALA A 35 -1.23 -4.94 -3.04
C ALA A 35 0.05 -4.36 -3.61
N GLN A 36 0.73 -3.52 -2.83
CA GLN A 36 2.08 -3.07 -3.15
C GLN A 36 2.89 -4.32 -3.40
N ARG A 37 2.94 -4.75 -4.66
CA ARG A 37 3.87 -5.75 -5.14
C ARG A 37 5.21 -5.09 -4.85
N SER A 38 5.91 -5.65 -3.87
CA SER A 38 7.37 -5.65 -3.90
C SER A 38 7.78 -5.79 -5.36
N PRO A 39 8.62 -4.89 -5.92
CA PRO A 39 8.81 -4.80 -7.35
C PRO A 39 9.41 -6.11 -7.87
N SER A 40 8.53 -7.00 -8.31
CA SER A 40 8.85 -8.20 -9.06
C SER A 40 9.27 -7.73 -10.44
N ARG A 41 10.57 -7.44 -10.59
CA ARG A 41 11.31 -7.38 -11.87
C ARG A 41 10.43 -7.08 -13.08
N SER A 42 10.00 -5.82 -13.22
CA SER A 42 9.61 -5.30 -14.52
C SER A 42 10.89 -5.09 -15.33
N LEU A 43 11.19 -6.12 -16.12
CA LEU A 43 12.24 -6.18 -17.12
C LEU A 43 11.99 -5.11 -18.21
N SER A 44 12.31 -3.83 -17.96
CA SER A 44 12.64 -2.84 -19.00
C SER A 44 13.04 -1.44 -18.50
N THR A 45 12.91 -1.10 -17.22
CA THR A 45 13.43 0.17 -16.67
C THR A 45 14.21 -0.11 -15.38
N GLN A 46 15.43 0.41 -15.29
CA GLN A 46 16.26 0.31 -14.09
C GLN A 46 15.64 1.15 -12.97
N GLN A 47 14.66 0.57 -12.28
CA GLN A 47 14.02 1.18 -11.12
C GLN A 47 15.10 1.45 -10.06
N ALA A 48 15.28 2.72 -9.74
CA ALA A 48 16.13 3.19 -8.68
C ALA A 48 15.27 3.49 -7.43
N CYS A 49 15.84 3.25 -6.27
CA CYS A 49 15.34 3.87 -5.05
C CYS A 49 15.74 5.34 -5.04
N CYS A 50 14.77 6.25 -4.93
CA CYS A 50 15.02 7.67 -4.70
C CYS A 50 14.72 8.02 -3.24
N GLU A 51 15.63 8.72 -2.56
CA GLU A 51 15.36 9.35 -1.26
C GLU A 51 14.23 10.36 -1.38
N LYS A 52 14.25 11.16 -2.44
CA LYS A 52 13.21 12.14 -2.77
C LYS A 52 13.03 12.26 -4.28
N THR A 53 11.78 12.29 -4.76
CA THR A 53 11.45 12.55 -6.17
C THR A 53 11.34 14.04 -6.46
N LYS A 54 11.35 14.42 -7.75
CA LYS A 54 11.02 15.80 -8.17
C LYS A 54 9.63 16.25 -7.69
N SER A 55 8.70 15.30 -7.56
CA SER A 55 7.33 15.54 -7.06
C SER A 55 7.28 15.75 -5.54
N GLY A 56 8.36 15.43 -4.82
CA GLY A 56 8.45 15.57 -3.38
C GLY A 56 8.10 14.31 -2.59
N ASP A 57 7.88 13.18 -3.25
CA ASP A 57 7.67 11.89 -2.59
C ASP A 57 8.98 11.39 -2.01
N PHE A 58 8.92 10.76 -0.83
CA PHE A 58 10.09 10.23 -0.15
C PHE A 58 10.13 8.70 -0.23
N CYS A 59 11.33 8.16 -0.47
CA CYS A 59 11.59 6.72 -0.42
C CYS A 59 10.69 5.88 -1.31
N VAL A 60 10.72 6.21 -2.60
CA VAL A 60 9.93 5.52 -3.63
C VAL A 60 10.84 4.90 -4.69
N TYR A 61 10.37 3.78 -5.23
CA TYR A 61 10.95 3.17 -6.41
C TYR A 61 10.43 3.90 -7.65
N THR A 62 11.32 4.50 -8.43
CA THR A 62 10.97 5.16 -9.69
C THR A 62 12.15 5.15 -10.65
N ASP A 63 12.01 5.77 -11.82
CA ASP A 63 13.13 5.97 -12.73
C ASP A 63 14.18 6.90 -12.10
N LYS A 64 15.47 6.61 -12.27
CA LYS A 64 16.56 7.43 -11.74
C LYS A 64 16.44 8.90 -12.16
N ASN A 65 15.89 9.17 -13.34
CA ASN A 65 15.69 10.53 -13.83
C ASN A 65 14.60 11.28 -13.07
N GLU A 66 13.69 10.60 -12.36
CA GLU A 66 12.63 11.20 -11.54
C GLU A 66 13.06 11.44 -10.09
N CYS A 67 14.26 10.98 -9.70
CA CYS A 67 14.87 11.41 -8.45
C CYS A 67 15.21 12.91 -8.50
N ASP A 68 15.05 13.58 -7.38
CA ASP A 68 15.56 14.94 -7.19
C ASP A 68 17.09 14.95 -7.34
N ARG A 69 17.64 15.98 -8.01
CA ARG A 69 19.09 16.05 -8.27
C ARG A 69 19.92 16.25 -7.01
N ASN A 70 19.31 16.77 -5.94
CA ASN A 70 19.98 17.03 -4.67
C ASN A 70 19.73 15.91 -3.64
N SER A 71 19.00 14.86 -4.01
CA SER A 71 18.70 13.73 -3.13
C SER A 71 19.53 12.49 -3.49
N ARG A 72 19.66 11.56 -2.56
CA ARG A 72 20.37 10.30 -2.78
C ARG A 72 19.51 9.35 -3.60
N SER A 73 20.15 8.58 -4.47
CA SER A 73 19.49 7.49 -5.20
C SER A 73 20.40 6.26 -5.29
N SER A 74 19.80 5.08 -5.40
CA SER A 74 20.52 3.81 -5.55
C SER A 74 19.78 2.88 -6.49
N LEU A 75 20.51 2.04 -7.23
CA LEU A 75 19.94 0.94 -8.00
C LEU A 75 19.69 -0.31 -7.14
N THR A 76 19.99 -0.24 -5.85
CA THR A 76 19.65 -1.27 -4.86
C THR A 76 18.22 -1.10 -4.36
N THR A 77 17.75 -2.07 -3.59
CA THR A 77 16.47 -1.98 -2.89
C THR A 77 16.48 -0.83 -1.87
N CYS A 78 15.37 -0.11 -1.74
CA CYS A 78 15.18 0.96 -0.76
C CYS A 78 15.35 0.48 0.68
N GLU A 79 15.01 -0.78 0.95
CA GLU A 79 15.18 -1.40 2.27
C GLU A 79 16.67 -1.58 2.64
N ASN A 80 17.55 -1.63 1.64
CA ASN A 80 19.00 -1.73 1.84
C ASN A 80 19.69 -0.36 1.83
N THR A 81 18.95 0.75 1.72
CA THR A 81 19.53 2.09 1.74
C THR A 81 19.30 2.76 3.09
N ASN A 82 20.36 3.36 3.61
CA ASN A 82 20.32 4.00 4.93
C ASN A 82 19.46 5.28 4.95
N TYR A 83 19.25 5.91 3.78
CA TYR A 83 18.42 7.12 3.66
C TYR A 83 16.92 6.82 3.60
N CYS A 84 16.52 5.57 3.36
CA CYS A 84 15.13 5.12 3.42
C CYS A 84 14.83 4.16 4.56
N SER A 85 15.86 3.78 5.31
CA SER A 85 15.71 3.03 6.54
C SER A 85 14.94 3.88 7.57
N VAL A 86 13.91 3.30 8.16
CA VAL A 86 13.13 3.95 9.22
C VAL A 86 14.00 3.97 10.48
N GLY A 87 14.61 5.13 10.75
CA GLY A 87 15.50 5.41 11.87
C GLY A 87 15.59 6.92 12.07
N THR A 88 16.00 7.38 13.25
CA THR A 88 15.94 8.79 13.66
C THR A 88 16.49 9.73 12.58
N CYS A 89 15.60 10.51 11.98
CA CYS A 89 15.96 11.68 11.21
C CYS A 89 16.71 12.63 12.14
N ILE A 90 18.04 12.65 12.08
CA ILE A 90 18.76 13.86 12.48
C ILE A 90 18.46 14.83 11.36
N TYR A 91 17.39 15.62 11.52
CA TYR A 91 17.11 16.73 10.65
C TYR A 91 18.33 17.66 10.74
N ASP A 92 19.12 17.71 9.67
CA ASP A 92 20.16 18.71 9.50
C ASP A 92 19.48 20.07 9.28
N LYS A 93 19.14 20.69 10.41
CA LYS A 93 19.06 22.13 10.56
C LYS A 93 19.83 22.45 11.84
N GLU A 94 21.05 22.94 11.64
CA GLU A 94 21.83 23.68 12.64
C GLU A 94 22.29 22.86 13.86
N VAL A 95 23.46 22.24 13.73
CA VAL A 95 24.39 22.20 14.88
C VAL A 95 25.71 22.80 14.41
N ASN A 96 25.83 24.12 14.61
CA ASN A 96 27.13 24.72 14.85
C ASN A 96 27.78 23.92 16.00
N LEU A 97 28.90 23.27 15.70
CA LEU A 97 29.89 22.87 16.68
C LEU A 97 31.26 23.34 16.18
#